data_AF-K7LCG3-F1
#
_entry.id   AF-K7LCG3-F1
#
_cell.length_a   1.000
_cell.length_b   1.000
_cell.length_c   1.000
_cell.angle_alpha   90.00
_cell.angle_beta   90.00
_cell.angle_gamma   90.00
#
_symmetry.space_group_name_H-M   'P 1'
#
loop_
_entity.id
_entity.type
_entity.pdbx_description
1 polymer ?
#
loop_
_entity_poly.entity_id
_entity_poly.type
_entity_poly.pdbx_seq_one_letter_code
_entity_poly.pdbx_strand_id
1 'polypeptide(L)'
;MCNDNTCFSCNNIREANSQIVRGTLMIPFRTTTRGSFPLNGTYFQVNELFADQASSVQPIDIPMECIWNFPRRLVYFGTSVSSIFKGFVCVRGFDQKECAPHPL
;
A
#
# COMPACT_ATOMS: atom_id res chain seq x y z
N MET A 1 19.35 21.15 -5.38
CA MET A 1 18.58 19.88 -5.49
C MET A 1 19.05 19.15 -6.72
N CYS A 2 19.08 17.81 -6.68
CA CYS A 2 19.33 16.99 -7.85
C CYS A 2 18.18 17.09 -8.86
N ASN A 3 18.47 16.91 -10.15
CA ASN A 3 17.45 16.87 -11.22
C ASN A 3 16.77 15.50 -11.35
N ASP A 4 17.21 14.51 -10.57
CA ASP A 4 16.61 13.18 -10.55
C ASP A 4 15.30 13.20 -9.76
N ASN A 5 14.20 12.89 -10.45
CA ASN A 5 12.86 12.84 -9.88
C ASN A 5 12.61 11.59 -9.01
N THR A 6 13.50 10.60 -9.07
CA THR A 6 13.41 9.38 -8.26
C THR A 6 14.24 9.45 -6.97
N CYS A 7 15.11 10.46 -6.84
CA CYS A 7 15.98 10.59 -5.68
C CYS A 7 15.17 10.78 -4.38
N PHE A 8 15.28 9.82 -3.47
CA PHE A 8 14.58 9.82 -2.18
C PHE A 8 14.86 11.08 -1.35
N SER A 9 16.14 11.47 -1.22
CA SER A 9 16.53 12.63 -0.40
C SER A 9 16.01 13.95 -0.99
N CYS A 10 16.09 14.13 -2.31
CA CYS A 10 15.55 15.31 -2.98
C CYS A 10 14.02 15.35 -2.89
N ASN A 11 13.34 14.21 -3.05
CA ASN A 11 11.89 14.13 -2.95
C ASN A 11 11.38 14.44 -1.54
N ASN A 12 12.02 13.96 -0.48
CA ASN A 12 11.63 14.31 0.88
C ASN A 12 11.63 15.81 1.12
N ILE A 13 12.65 16.52 0.63
CA ILE A 13 12.73 17.98 0.78
C ILE A 13 11.65 18.66 -0.08
N ARG A 14 11.40 18.18 -1.30
CA ARG A 14 10.32 18.70 -2.16
C ARG A 14 8.96 18.54 -1.47
N GLU A 15 8.63 17.32 -1.06
CA GLU A 15 7.40 16.95 -0.34
C GLU A 15 7.18 17.83 0.90
N ALA A 16 8.21 17.99 1.73
CA ALA A 16 8.16 18.85 2.91
C ALA A 16 7.90 20.33 2.56
N ASN A 17 8.54 20.85 1.52
CA ASN A 17 8.35 22.23 1.08
C ASN A 17 6.95 22.46 0.50
N SER A 18 6.41 21.49 -0.24
CA SER A 18 5.06 21.57 -0.84
C SER A 18 3.93 21.12 0.10
N GLN A 19 4.24 20.70 1.33
CA GLN A 19 3.26 20.21 2.31
C GLN A 19 2.39 19.06 1.76
N ILE A 20 2.98 18.20 0.92
CA ILE A 20 2.32 17.02 0.34
C ILE A 20 3.13 15.77 0.67
N VAL A 21 2.45 14.63 0.70
CA VAL A 21 3.04 13.31 0.86
C VAL A 21 2.51 12.42 -0.24
N ARG A 22 3.42 11.68 -0.89
CA ARG A 22 3.06 10.68 -1.90
C ARG A 22 2.59 9.39 -1.24
N GLY A 23 1.34 9.00 -1.50
CA GLY A 23 0.70 7.84 -0.92
C GLY A 23 0.27 6.79 -1.94
N THR A 24 0.29 5.52 -1.52
CA THR A 24 -0.23 4.38 -2.29
C THR A 24 -1.46 3.84 -1.56
N LEU A 25 -2.50 3.46 -2.32
CA LEU A 25 -3.73 2.93 -1.76
C LEU A 25 -3.53 1.46 -1.37
N MET A 26 -3.96 1.12 -0.15
CA MET A 26 -4.04 -0.26 0.33
C MET A 26 -5.50 -0.68 0.43
N ILE A 27 -5.85 -1.76 -0.26
CA ILE A 27 -7.21 -2.28 -0.39
C ILE A 27 -7.32 -3.59 0.36
N PRO A 28 -8.25 -3.72 1.33
CA PRO A 28 -8.50 -4.99 1.99
C PRO A 28 -8.96 -6.06 1.00
N PHE A 29 -8.39 -7.28 1.11
CA PHE A 29 -8.72 -8.42 0.26
C PHE A 29 -10.22 -8.64 0.05
N ARG A 30 -11.02 -8.46 1.11
CA ARG A 30 -12.48 -8.64 1.08
C ARG A 30 -13.18 -7.73 0.07
N THR A 31 -12.71 -6.49 -0.03
CA THR A 31 -13.25 -5.50 -0.97
C THR A 31 -12.89 -5.90 -2.39
N THR A 32 -11.66 -6.34 -2.57
CA THR A 32 -11.06 -6.71 -3.85
C THR A 32 -11.74 -7.93 -4.49
N THR A 33 -12.06 -8.94 -3.68
CA THR A 33 -12.73 -10.15 -4.15
C THR A 33 -14.26 -10.04 -4.17
N ARG A 34 -14.85 -8.87 -3.90
CA ARG A 34 -16.31 -8.70 -3.76
C ARG A 34 -16.96 -9.71 -2.79
N GLY A 35 -16.21 -10.10 -1.75
CA GLY A 35 -16.64 -11.13 -0.80
C GLY A 35 -16.64 -12.56 -1.32
N SER A 36 -16.17 -12.80 -2.55
CA SER A 36 -16.00 -14.16 -3.07
C SER A 36 -14.79 -14.82 -2.40
N PHE A 37 -15.04 -15.90 -1.67
CA PHE A 37 -14.01 -16.75 -1.13
C PHE A 37 -13.39 -17.51 -2.30
N PRO A 38 -12.08 -17.36 -2.60
CA PRO A 38 -11.49 -18.08 -3.70
C PRO A 38 -11.49 -19.59 -3.39
N LEU A 39 -11.96 -20.34 -4.39
CA LEU A 39 -12.43 -21.73 -4.27
C LEU A 39 -11.32 -22.78 -4.03
N ASN A 40 -10.07 -22.37 -3.82
CA ASN A 40 -8.91 -23.26 -3.79
C ASN A 40 -8.29 -23.48 -2.40
N GLY A 41 -9.01 -23.17 -1.31
CA GLY A 41 -8.61 -23.61 0.04
C GLY A 41 -7.34 -22.95 0.61
N THR A 42 -6.80 -21.91 -0.03
CA THR A 42 -5.76 -21.09 0.60
C THR A 42 -6.42 -20.21 1.65
N TYR A 43 -6.04 -20.36 2.92
CA TYR A 43 -6.49 -19.49 3.99
C TYR A 43 -6.01 -18.06 3.70
N PHE A 44 -6.91 -17.19 3.26
CA PHE A 44 -6.61 -15.76 3.18
C PHE A 44 -6.49 -15.25 4.58
N GLN A 45 -5.33 -14.68 4.88
CA GLN A 45 -5.09 -14.14 6.20
C GLN A 45 -5.94 -12.88 6.32
N VAL A 46 -6.67 -12.75 7.43
CA VAL A 46 -7.47 -11.55 7.73
C VAL A 46 -6.67 -10.24 7.66
N ASN A 47 -5.33 -10.34 7.68
CA ASN A 47 -4.38 -9.24 7.63
C ASN A 47 -3.79 -9.02 6.21
N GLU A 48 -4.35 -9.64 5.18
CA GLU A 48 -3.87 -9.51 3.81
C GLU A 48 -4.49 -8.28 3.13
N LEU A 49 -3.62 -7.36 2.75
CA LEU A 49 -3.93 -6.10 2.08
C LEU A 49 -3.31 -6.14 0.68
N PHE A 50 -3.97 -5.53 -0.29
CA PHE A 50 -3.41 -5.34 -1.61
C PHE A 50 -2.96 -3.91 -1.81
N ALA A 51 -1.74 -3.70 -2.29
CA ALA A 51 -1.34 -2.42 -2.83
C ALA A 51 -1.94 -2.26 -4.21
N ASP A 52 -2.70 -1.19 -4.42
CA ASP A 52 -3.24 -0.88 -5.74
C ASP A 52 -2.09 -0.58 -6.70
N GLN A 53 -2.05 -1.28 -7.84
CA GLN A 53 -0.96 -1.20 -8.80
C GLN A 53 -0.84 0.21 -9.40
N ALA A 54 -1.97 0.85 -9.73
CA ALA A 54 -1.96 2.17 -10.34
C ALA A 54 -1.34 3.21 -9.39
N SER A 55 -1.75 3.21 -8.13
CA SER A 55 -1.19 4.10 -7.09
C SER A 55 0.20 3.70 -6.59
N SER A 56 0.64 2.47 -6.84
CA SER A 56 2.01 2.04 -6.57
C SER A 56 2.98 2.59 -7.64
N VAL A 57 2.57 2.55 -8.91
CA VAL A 57 3.35 3.09 -10.03
C VAL A 57 3.33 4.61 -10.04
N GLN A 58 2.16 5.20 -9.78
CA GLN A 58 1.99 6.65 -9.70
C GLN A 58 1.36 7.02 -8.34
N PRO A 59 2.19 7.32 -7.33
CA PRO A 59 1.72 7.73 -6.02
C PRO A 59 0.80 8.94 -6.09
N ILE A 60 -0.19 8.96 -5.20
CA ILE A 60 -1.16 10.04 -5.09
C ILE A 60 -0.55 11.14 -4.22
N ASP A 61 -0.61 12.38 -4.68
CA ASP A 61 -0.20 13.54 -3.89
C ASP A 61 -1.29 13.90 -2.87
N ILE A 62 -0.99 13.69 -1.59
CA ILE A 62 -1.92 13.91 -0.48
C ILE A 62 -1.44 15.13 0.31
N PRO A 63 -2.26 16.19 0.47
CA PRO A 63 -1.92 17.31 1.34
C PRO A 63 -1.72 16.84 2.79
N MET A 64 -0.63 17.27 3.43
CA MET A 64 -0.31 16.87 4.80
C MET A 64 -1.43 17.22 5.78
N GLU A 65 -2.10 18.34 5.58
CA GLU A 65 -3.24 18.78 6.40
C GLU A 65 -4.39 17.76 6.44
N CYS A 66 -4.60 17.00 5.35
CA CYS A 66 -5.64 15.98 5.30
C CYS A 66 -5.32 14.80 6.21
N ILE A 67 -4.04 14.48 6.40
CA ILE A 67 -3.61 13.29 7.13
C ILE A 67 -3.05 13.55 8.52
N TRP A 68 -2.71 14.81 8.83
CA TRP A 68 -2.03 15.17 10.08
C TRP A 68 -2.84 14.84 11.33
N ASN A 69 -4.17 15.01 11.25
CA ASN A 69 -5.08 14.81 12.38
C ASN A 69 -5.53 13.35 12.57
N PHE A 70 -5.12 12.42 11.70
CA PHE A 70 -5.48 11.01 11.86
C PHE A 70 -4.55 10.27 12.84
N PRO A 71 -5.08 9.29 13.60
CA PRO A 71 -4.26 8.46 14.47
C PRO A 71 -3.25 7.66 13.65
N ARG A 72 -1.97 7.79 14.00
CA ARG A 72 -0.87 7.08 13.36
C ARG A 72 -0.64 5.75 14.07
N ARG A 73 -0.59 4.66 13.31
CA ARG A 73 -0.18 3.34 13.82
C ARG A 73 0.98 2.83 13.00
N LEU A 74 1.98 2.27 13.69
CA LEU A 74 3.06 1.54 13.05
C LEU A 74 2.48 0.23 12.49
N VAL A 75 2.72 0.01 11.21
CA VAL A 75 2.35 -1.23 10.54
C VAL A 75 3.63 -1.95 10.14
N TYR A 76 3.66 -3.26 10.37
CA TYR A 76 4.80 -4.11 10.00
C TYR A 76 4.41 -4.96 8.82
N PHE A 77 5.21 -4.91 7.75
CA PHE A 77 4.96 -5.69 6.54
C PHE A 77 5.81 -6.96 6.52
N GLY A 78 5.20 -8.08 6.11
CA GLY A 78 5.89 -9.36 6.06
C GLY A 78 5.29 -10.29 5.01
N THR A 79 6.14 -11.06 4.34
CA THR A 79 5.76 -12.00 3.28
C THR A 79 5.70 -13.45 3.77
N SER A 80 6.30 -13.75 4.93
CA SER A 80 6.35 -15.11 5.47
C SER A 80 5.15 -15.43 6.35
N VAL A 81 4.71 -16.70 6.34
CA VAL A 81 3.65 -17.20 7.23
C VAL A 81 3.96 -16.87 8.69
N SER A 82 5.22 -17.03 9.12
CA SER A 82 5.68 -16.70 10.46
C SER A 82 5.51 -15.23 10.83
N SER A 83 5.75 -14.31 9.88
CA SER A 83 5.51 -12.88 10.07
C SER A 83 4.03 -12.60 10.26
N ILE A 84 3.16 -13.24 9.47
CA ILE A 84 1.72 -12.99 9.57
C ILE A 84 1.16 -13.51 10.89
N PHE A 85 1.63 -14.65 11.40
CA PHE A 85 1.28 -15.12 12.75
C PHE A 85 1.71 -14.16 13.86
N LYS A 86 2.72 -13.32 13.61
CA LYS A 86 3.14 -12.23 14.51
C LYS A 86 2.33 -10.94 14.31
N GLY A 87 1.27 -10.96 13.50
CA GLY A 87 0.41 -9.80 13.23
C GLY A 87 0.92 -8.87 12.13
N PHE A 88 1.89 -9.31 11.31
CA PHE A 88 2.37 -8.50 10.19
C PHE A 88 1.31 -8.49 9.09
N VAL A 89 1.22 -7.35 8.40
CA VAL A 89 0.40 -7.18 7.21
C VAL A 89 1.12 -7.80 6.02
N CYS A 90 0.45 -8.70 5.31
CA CYS A 90 0.92 -9.19 4.03
C CYS A 90 0.42 -8.23 2.94
N VAL A 91 1.33 -7.74 2.10
CA VAL A 91 1.00 -6.88 0.96
C VAL A 91 1.30 -7.62 -0.32
N ARG A 92 0.35 -7.62 -1.25
CA ARG A 92 0.56 -8.05 -2.63
C ARG A 92 0.14 -6.93 -3.57
N GLY A 93 0.71 -6.83 -4.75
CA GLY A 93 0.20 -5.94 -5.78
C GLY A 93 -1.16 -6.43 -6.25
N PHE A 94 -2.05 -5.52 -6.61
CA PHE A 94 -3.33 -5.84 -7.21
C PHE A 94 -3.67 -4.84 -8.30
N ASP A 95 -3.95 -5.35 -9.49
CA ASP A 95 -4.48 -4.53 -10.55
C ASP A 95 -6.01 -4.56 -10.49
N GLN A 96 -6.61 -3.41 -10.19
CA GLN A 96 -8.06 -3.25 -10.19
C GLN A 96 -8.69 -3.41 -11.57
N LYS A 97 -7.98 -3.06 -12.64
CA LYS A 97 -8.50 -3.18 -14.02
C LYS A 97 -8.59 -4.63 -14.45
N GLU A 98 -7.54 -5.40 -14.16
CA GLU A 98 -7.47 -6.83 -14.49
C GLU A 98 -8.11 -7.73 -13.43
N CYS A 99 -8.46 -7.15 -12.27
CA CYS A 99 -8.93 -7.87 -11.09
C CYS A 99 -8.01 -9.06 -10.69
N ALA A 100 -6.69 -8.86 -10.85
CA ALA A 100 -5.69 -9.91 -10.70
C ALA A 100 -4.59 -9.50 -9.72
N PRO A 101 -4.04 -10.45 -8.94
CA PRO A 101 -2.85 -10.19 -8.13
C PRO A 101 -1.64 -9.95 -9.03
N HIS A 102 -0.84 -8.95 -8.69
CA HIS A 102 0.37 -8.54 -9.40
C HIS A 102 1.59 -8.56 -8.45
N PRO A 103 2.81 -8.82 -8.92
CA PRO A 103 4.01 -8.58 -8.12
C PRO A 103 4.14 -7.10 -7.77
N LEU A 104 4.58 -6.82 -6.53
CA LEU A 104 5.02 -5.49 -6.11
C LEU A 104 6.35 -5.12 -6.75
#